data_AF-A0A382NIP2-F1
#
_entry.id   AF-A0A382NIP2-F1
#
_cell.length_a   1.000
_cell.length_b   1.000
_cell.length_c   1.000
_cell.angle_alpha   90.00
_cell.angle_beta   90.00
_cell.angle_gamma   90.00
#
_symmetry.space_group_name_H-M   'P 1'
#
loop_
_entity.id
_entity.type
_entity.pdbx_description
1 polymer ?
#
loop_
_entity_poly.entity_id
_entity_poly.type
_entity_poly.pdbx_seq_one_letter_code
_entity_poly.pdbx_strand_id
1 'polypeptide(L)'
;PNGKVKVLTGKFNGGRYLSPNDLVILPDGMIYFSDPRYVGDEKEEQDQMAVYRYNPADGSVKLAIGADQVEKPNGIALSPDGATLYVAENNNTPNGRMTLNAFTIHGDGSLGPKKVIVDFGAEAGIDGMTIDVQGNIYAAVRSTNRFGIVIYTASGLELAYIPTETLPTNCCFGTGAEANVLYVTAGGGLYRIMMNVAGFHPATAPLTKGGWVALFDGESANGWTPRGRADRLEAVNGELHLFSTANVWVVSDMQMADFEVEAEVKLPEQSASKDDHFNSGLGFRLFGETEKPKGYQCEIERESAGKNGGVYGIGLGGWLFPKGAKQTTAMREKNRGLFRDDKWNKFRVRAVGTRIQTWINGRLVSDL
;
A
#
# COMPACT_ATOMS: atom_id res chain seq x y z
N PRO A 1 6.40 -20.36 -13.09
CA PRO A 1 7.34 -19.52 -13.89
C PRO A 1 7.95 -20.33 -15.05
N ASN A 2 8.05 -19.77 -16.26
CA ASN A 2 8.62 -20.45 -17.44
C ASN A 2 10.17 -20.48 -17.47
N GLY A 3 10.82 -20.07 -16.37
CA GLY A 3 12.26 -20.09 -16.19
C GLY A 3 13.05 -19.02 -16.96
N LYS A 4 12.41 -18.11 -17.69
CA LYS A 4 13.12 -17.04 -18.42
C LYS A 4 13.61 -15.96 -17.46
N VAL A 5 14.91 -15.70 -17.47
CA VAL A 5 15.57 -14.68 -16.63
C VAL A 5 15.91 -13.46 -17.49
N LYS A 6 15.66 -12.26 -16.95
CA LYS A 6 16.06 -10.97 -17.54
C LYS A 6 16.78 -10.16 -16.47
N VAL A 7 17.96 -9.63 -16.82
CA VAL A 7 18.67 -8.65 -15.98
C VAL A 7 17.93 -7.32 -16.02
N LEU A 8 17.51 -6.81 -14.87
CA LEU A 8 16.89 -5.48 -14.74
C LEU A 8 17.95 -4.38 -14.64
N THR A 9 18.97 -4.63 -13.82
CA THR A 9 20.18 -3.81 -13.73
C THR A 9 21.34 -4.70 -13.29
N GLY A 10 22.57 -4.34 -13.69
CA GLY A 10 23.80 -5.00 -13.23
C GLY A 10 24.95 -4.04 -12.96
N LYS A 11 24.70 -2.73 -13.06
CA LYS A 11 25.72 -1.70 -12.92
C LYS A 11 25.14 -0.42 -12.32
N PHE A 12 25.98 0.30 -11.58
CA PHE A 12 25.72 1.67 -11.14
C PHE A 12 26.94 2.53 -11.48
N ASN A 13 26.71 3.71 -12.08
CA ASN A 13 27.76 4.62 -12.57
C ASN A 13 28.88 3.94 -13.38
N GLY A 14 28.53 2.90 -14.16
CA GLY A 14 29.45 2.17 -15.04
C GLY A 14 30.15 0.96 -14.39
N GLY A 15 30.23 0.89 -13.06
CA GLY A 15 30.78 -0.25 -12.32
C GLY A 15 29.74 -1.33 -12.04
N ARG A 16 30.16 -2.60 -11.94
CA ARG A 16 29.30 -3.70 -11.45
C ARG A 16 28.95 -3.51 -9.97
N TYR A 17 27.79 -4.01 -9.57
CA TYR A 17 27.44 -4.20 -8.15
C TYR A 17 28.44 -5.15 -7.47
N LEU A 18 28.50 -5.08 -6.14
CA LEU A 18 29.39 -5.90 -5.32
C LEU A 18 28.88 -7.34 -5.21
N SER A 19 27.82 -7.55 -4.43
CA SER A 19 27.15 -8.85 -4.27
C SER A 19 25.72 -8.61 -3.76
N PRO A 20 24.76 -8.28 -4.65
CA PRO A 20 23.38 -8.03 -4.27
C PRO A 20 22.80 -9.14 -3.38
N ASN A 21 22.11 -8.77 -2.30
CA ASN A 21 21.82 -9.70 -1.21
C ASN A 21 20.31 -9.86 -0.96
N ASP A 22 19.58 -8.78 -0.69
CA ASP A 22 18.13 -8.82 -0.47
C ASP A 22 17.43 -7.69 -1.22
N LEU A 23 16.12 -7.82 -1.45
CA LEU A 23 15.32 -6.82 -2.14
C LEU A 23 13.87 -6.74 -1.64
N VAL A 24 13.27 -5.57 -1.84
CA VAL A 24 11.83 -5.37 -1.70
C VAL A 24 11.28 -4.62 -2.91
N ILE A 25 10.09 -5.04 -3.36
CA ILE A 25 9.37 -4.42 -4.49
C ILE A 25 8.20 -3.65 -3.91
N LEU A 26 8.15 -2.33 -4.11
CA LEU A 26 7.04 -1.50 -3.66
C LEU A 26 5.79 -1.72 -4.51
N PRO A 27 4.59 -1.32 -4.03
CA PRO A 27 3.34 -1.40 -4.77
C PRO A 27 3.29 -0.58 -6.08
N ASP A 28 4.26 0.28 -6.36
CA ASP A 28 4.41 1.01 -7.63
C ASP A 28 5.44 0.36 -8.59
N GLY A 29 6.16 -0.65 -8.11
CA GLY A 29 7.11 -1.48 -8.85
C GLY A 29 8.55 -1.06 -8.63
N MET A 30 8.80 0.04 -7.90
CA MET A 30 10.14 0.43 -7.49
C MET A 30 10.77 -0.70 -6.69
N ILE A 31 12.06 -0.96 -6.95
CA ILE A 31 12.80 -2.02 -6.26
C ILE A 31 13.90 -1.37 -5.46
N TYR A 32 13.89 -1.57 -4.14
CA TYR A 32 15.07 -1.34 -3.32
C TYR A 32 15.81 -2.65 -3.13
N PHE A 33 17.13 -2.62 -3.24
CA PHE A 33 17.96 -3.81 -3.02
C PHE A 33 19.27 -3.43 -2.34
N SER A 34 19.71 -4.31 -1.45
CA SER A 34 20.99 -4.19 -0.76
C SER A 34 22.12 -4.78 -1.61
N ASP A 35 23.26 -4.08 -1.63
CA ASP A 35 24.48 -4.50 -2.32
C ASP A 35 25.69 -4.48 -1.37
N PRO A 36 25.74 -5.43 -0.42
CA PRO A 36 26.91 -5.65 0.43
C PRO A 36 28.04 -6.36 -0.33
N ARG A 37 29.18 -6.55 0.34
CA ARG A 37 30.21 -7.53 -0.03
C ARG A 37 30.25 -8.68 0.99
N TYR A 38 29.48 -9.74 0.75
CA TYR A 38 29.56 -10.98 1.55
C TYR A 38 30.34 -12.08 0.85
N VAL A 39 30.32 -12.09 -0.48
CA VAL A 39 30.90 -13.13 -1.33
C VAL A 39 31.60 -12.50 -2.54
N GLY A 40 32.46 -13.28 -3.19
CA GLY A 40 33.20 -12.85 -4.38
C GLY A 40 34.63 -12.42 -4.07
N ASP A 41 35.55 -12.75 -4.98
CA ASP A 41 36.97 -12.36 -4.97
C ASP A 41 37.32 -11.40 -6.13
N GLU A 42 36.36 -11.12 -7.02
CA GLU A 42 36.53 -10.20 -8.13
C GLU A 42 36.79 -8.77 -7.66
N LYS A 43 37.50 -7.99 -8.47
CA LYS A 43 37.78 -6.58 -8.19
C LYS A 43 36.48 -5.79 -8.02
N GLU A 44 36.37 -5.09 -6.89
CA GLU A 44 35.27 -4.19 -6.57
C GLU A 44 35.25 -2.99 -7.55
N GLU A 45 34.06 -2.71 -8.09
CA GLU A 45 33.81 -1.59 -9.01
C GLU A 45 32.84 -0.54 -8.46
N GLN A 46 32.27 -0.78 -7.28
CA GLN A 46 31.65 0.25 -6.44
C GLN A 46 32.63 0.63 -5.32
N ASP A 47 32.52 1.87 -4.86
CA ASP A 47 33.36 2.41 -3.77
C ASP A 47 32.78 2.13 -2.37
N GLN A 48 31.55 1.63 -2.30
CA GLN A 48 30.84 1.41 -1.06
C GLN A 48 29.79 0.30 -1.18
N MET A 49 29.50 -0.33 -0.04
CA MET A 49 28.31 -1.16 0.12
C MET A 49 27.11 -0.24 0.34
N ALA A 50 26.00 -0.50 -0.35
CA ALA A 50 24.90 0.46 -0.42
C ALA A 50 23.54 -0.21 -0.61
N VAL A 51 22.48 0.59 -0.43
CA VAL A 51 21.14 0.25 -0.93
C VAL A 51 20.88 1.10 -2.17
N TYR A 52 20.44 0.46 -3.24
CA TYR A 52 20.06 1.11 -4.49
C TYR A 52 18.55 1.03 -4.70
N ARG A 53 18.03 1.98 -5.49
CA ARG A 53 16.63 2.02 -5.94
C ARG A 53 16.58 1.94 -7.46
N TYR A 54 15.95 0.89 -7.99
CA TYR A 54 15.68 0.71 -9.41
C TYR A 54 14.23 1.11 -9.75
N ASN A 55 14.08 1.94 -10.78
CA ASN A 55 12.77 2.33 -11.32
C ASN A 55 12.45 1.49 -12.58
N PRO A 56 11.43 0.63 -12.55
CA PRO A 56 11.07 -0.17 -13.72
C PRO A 56 10.46 0.64 -14.88
N ALA A 57 10.01 1.87 -14.64
CA ALA A 57 9.37 2.70 -15.65
C ALA A 57 10.36 3.23 -16.71
N ASP A 58 11.58 3.57 -16.28
CA ASP A 58 12.63 4.15 -17.14
C ASP A 58 13.97 3.38 -17.07
N GLY A 59 14.08 2.38 -16.19
CA GLY A 59 15.30 1.60 -15.98
C GLY A 59 16.37 2.33 -15.18
N SER A 60 16.08 3.51 -14.62
CA SER A 60 17.04 4.28 -13.84
C SER A 60 17.35 3.63 -12.50
N VAL A 61 18.60 3.80 -12.05
CA VAL A 61 19.05 3.39 -10.72
C VAL A 61 19.56 4.60 -9.97
N LYS A 62 19.19 4.73 -8.70
CA LYS A 62 19.72 5.73 -7.78
C LYS A 62 20.37 5.07 -6.57
N LEU A 63 21.41 5.71 -6.03
CA LEU A 63 21.88 5.42 -4.68
C LEU A 63 20.81 5.88 -3.69
N ALA A 64 20.27 4.96 -2.89
CA ALA A 64 19.21 5.25 -1.93
C ALA A 64 19.76 5.43 -0.51
N ILE A 65 20.73 4.60 -0.12
CA ILE A 65 21.41 4.65 1.17
C ILE A 65 22.90 4.38 0.92
N GLY A 66 23.75 5.32 1.36
CA GLY A 66 25.22 5.18 1.30
C GLY A 66 25.83 4.61 2.58
N ALA A 67 27.13 4.35 2.54
CA ALA A 67 27.88 3.78 3.66
C ALA A 67 27.96 4.69 4.90
N ASP A 68 27.77 6.00 4.74
CA ASP A 68 27.65 6.96 5.83
C ASP A 68 26.41 6.73 6.70
N GLN A 69 25.34 6.18 6.10
CA GLN A 69 24.11 5.83 6.79
C GLN A 69 24.11 4.35 7.19
N VAL A 70 24.45 3.44 6.28
CA VAL A 70 24.46 1.98 6.53
C VAL A 70 25.71 1.38 5.91
N GLU A 71 26.67 0.96 6.73
CA GLU A 71 28.01 0.49 6.30
C GLU A 71 27.95 -0.83 5.54
N LYS A 72 27.05 -1.73 5.95
CA LYS A 72 26.91 -3.07 5.35
C LYS A 72 25.43 -3.49 5.37
N PRO A 73 24.65 -3.13 4.34
CA PRO A 73 23.22 -3.42 4.28
C PRO A 73 22.99 -4.92 4.05
N ASN A 74 21.93 -5.46 4.65
CA ASN A 74 21.54 -6.86 4.51
C ASN A 74 20.04 -6.92 4.18
N GLY A 75 19.21 -7.51 5.06
CA GLY A 75 17.78 -7.63 4.87
C GLY A 75 17.07 -6.30 4.72
N ILE A 76 16.03 -6.31 3.90
CA ILE A 76 15.25 -5.12 3.56
C ILE A 76 13.76 -5.45 3.53
N ALA A 77 12.93 -4.56 4.09
CA ALA A 77 11.48 -4.75 4.10
C ALA A 77 10.71 -3.42 4.07
N LEU A 78 9.43 -3.49 3.71
CA LEU A 78 8.54 -2.34 3.57
C LEU A 78 7.38 -2.43 4.58
N SER A 79 7.07 -1.33 5.26
CA SER A 79 5.88 -1.25 6.11
C SER A 79 4.58 -1.44 5.30
N PRO A 80 3.48 -1.91 5.91
CA PRO A 80 2.22 -2.17 5.19
C PRO A 80 1.62 -0.94 4.51
N ASP A 81 1.85 0.24 5.06
CA ASP A 81 1.41 1.53 4.51
C ASP A 81 2.33 2.07 3.39
N GLY A 82 3.44 1.38 3.10
CA GLY A 82 4.43 1.81 2.10
C GLY A 82 5.25 3.03 2.51
N ALA A 83 5.14 3.52 3.75
CA ALA A 83 5.75 4.77 4.18
C ALA A 83 7.14 4.61 4.83
N THR A 84 7.56 3.39 5.17
CA THR A 84 8.82 3.12 5.86
C THR A 84 9.57 1.96 5.21
N LEU A 85 10.84 2.21 4.89
CA LEU A 85 11.80 1.18 4.50
C LEU A 85 12.61 0.76 5.73
N TYR A 86 12.61 -0.54 6.02
CA TYR A 86 13.45 -1.14 7.05
C TYR A 86 14.68 -1.76 6.41
N VAL A 87 15.86 -1.51 6.98
CA VAL A 87 17.14 -2.03 6.49
C VAL A 87 17.97 -2.54 7.66
N ALA A 88 18.35 -3.81 7.61
CA ALA A 88 19.33 -4.38 8.53
C ALA A 88 20.75 -3.93 8.15
N GLU A 89 21.50 -3.50 9.15
CA GLU A 89 22.94 -3.23 9.06
C GLU A 89 23.68 -4.36 9.77
N ASN A 90 24.59 -5.02 9.07
CA ASN A 90 25.30 -6.20 9.56
C ASN A 90 26.79 -6.08 9.24
N ASN A 91 27.42 -5.03 9.76
CA ASN A 91 28.86 -4.84 9.62
C ASN A 91 29.59 -5.74 10.63
N ASN A 92 29.92 -6.95 10.19
CA ASN A 92 30.58 -7.99 10.97
C ASN A 92 32.11 -7.82 11.15
N THR A 93 32.63 -6.62 10.93
CA THR A 93 34.02 -6.25 11.29
C THR A 93 34.11 -5.86 12.77
N PRO A 94 35.33 -5.86 13.37
CA PRO A 94 35.49 -5.31 14.71
C PRO A 94 35.00 -3.87 14.80
N ASN A 95 34.07 -3.59 15.72
CA ASN A 95 33.37 -2.30 15.91
C ASN A 95 32.38 -1.91 14.79
N GLY A 96 32.07 -2.81 13.86
CA GLY A 96 31.04 -2.56 12.87
C GLY A 96 29.64 -2.50 13.50
N ARG A 97 28.76 -1.68 12.91
CA ARG A 97 27.39 -1.53 13.41
C ARG A 97 26.52 -2.75 13.10
N MET A 98 25.69 -3.12 14.07
CA MET A 98 24.69 -4.18 13.99
C MET A 98 23.34 -3.59 14.41
N THR A 99 22.55 -3.10 13.46
CA THR A 99 21.31 -2.36 13.77
C THR A 99 20.15 -2.71 12.83
N LEU A 100 18.92 -2.57 13.32
CA LEU A 100 17.74 -2.43 12.49
C LEU A 100 17.42 -0.95 12.33
N ASN A 101 17.31 -0.50 11.08
CA ASN A 101 17.16 0.90 10.74
C ASN A 101 15.85 1.13 9.99
N ALA A 102 15.21 2.26 10.23
CA ALA A 102 14.01 2.71 9.56
C ALA A 102 14.28 4.03 8.81
N PHE A 103 13.72 4.14 7.61
CA PHE A 103 13.78 5.33 6.77
C PHE A 103 12.39 5.65 6.25
N THR A 104 11.92 6.89 6.44
CA THR A 104 10.66 7.34 5.82
C THR A 104 10.83 7.40 4.31
N ILE A 105 9.86 6.90 3.56
CA ILE A 105 9.81 7.00 2.10
C ILE A 105 9.01 8.25 1.72
N HIS A 106 9.62 9.15 0.95
CA HIS A 106 8.96 10.32 0.41
C HIS A 106 8.24 10.00 -0.92
N GLY A 107 7.32 10.86 -1.35
CA GLY A 107 6.51 10.61 -2.56
C GLY A 107 7.29 10.46 -3.88
N ASP A 108 8.54 10.92 -3.93
CA ASP A 108 9.46 10.72 -5.08
C ASP A 108 10.37 9.48 -4.90
N GLY A 109 10.11 8.70 -3.86
CA GLY A 109 10.88 7.54 -3.39
C GLY A 109 12.21 7.89 -2.72
N SER A 110 12.52 9.15 -2.47
CA SER A 110 13.71 9.50 -1.67
C SER A 110 13.50 9.08 -0.21
N LEU A 111 14.59 8.86 0.52
CA LEU A 111 14.55 8.40 1.90
C LEU A 111 14.85 9.55 2.87
N GLY A 112 14.09 9.60 3.96
CA GLY A 112 14.33 10.49 5.09
C GLY A 112 15.56 10.10 5.91
N PRO A 113 15.82 10.79 7.03
CA PRO A 113 16.96 10.48 7.88
C PRO A 113 16.87 9.08 8.50
N LYS A 114 18.04 8.46 8.71
CA LYS A 114 18.17 7.17 9.39
C LYS A 114 17.63 7.26 10.81
N LYS A 115 16.76 6.32 11.20
CA LYS A 115 16.40 6.05 12.59
C LYS A 115 16.81 4.64 12.97
N VAL A 116 17.66 4.50 13.98
CA VAL A 116 17.94 3.19 14.60
C VAL A 116 16.74 2.81 15.46
N ILE A 117 16.13 1.65 15.20
CA ILE A 117 15.00 1.13 15.98
C ILE A 117 15.39 -0.07 16.85
N VAL A 118 16.42 -0.83 16.46
CA VAL A 118 17.06 -1.85 17.32
C VAL A 118 18.56 -1.74 17.15
N ASP A 119 19.30 -1.78 18.26
CA ASP A 119 20.76 -1.80 18.30
C ASP A 119 21.20 -3.09 18.99
N PHE A 120 21.97 -3.92 18.28
CA PHE A 120 22.47 -5.20 18.77
C PHE A 120 23.86 -5.07 19.42
N GLY A 121 24.44 -3.87 19.45
CA GLY A 121 25.77 -3.62 20.01
C GLY A 121 26.83 -4.50 19.35
N ALA A 122 27.46 -5.36 20.15
CA ALA A 122 28.49 -6.29 19.68
C ALA A 122 27.95 -7.64 19.20
N GLU A 123 26.65 -7.89 19.36
CA GLU A 123 26.02 -9.13 18.90
C GLU A 123 25.70 -9.07 17.41
N ALA A 124 25.72 -10.23 16.74
CA ALA A 124 25.27 -10.30 15.36
C ALA A 124 23.78 -9.93 15.27
N GLY A 125 23.48 -9.01 14.36
CA GLY A 125 22.13 -8.50 14.16
C GLY A 125 21.27 -9.38 13.24
N ILE A 126 20.54 -8.71 12.36
CA ILE A 126 19.56 -9.32 11.47
C ILE A 126 20.23 -9.68 10.14
N ASP A 127 19.86 -10.83 9.59
CA ASP A 127 20.14 -11.20 8.20
C ASP A 127 18.97 -10.71 7.33
N GLY A 128 18.09 -11.61 6.85
CA GLY A 128 16.82 -11.26 6.23
C GLY A 128 15.67 -10.98 7.22
N MET A 129 14.59 -10.37 6.72
CA MET A 129 13.38 -10.08 7.49
C MET A 129 12.11 -10.05 6.62
N THR A 130 10.95 -10.17 7.26
CA THR A 130 9.63 -9.95 6.62
C THR A 130 8.69 -9.19 7.55
N ILE A 131 7.49 -8.87 7.07
CA ILE A 131 6.51 -8.00 7.75
C ILE A 131 5.14 -8.68 7.74
N ASP A 132 4.37 -8.56 8.82
CA ASP A 132 2.96 -8.95 8.82
C ASP A 132 2.00 -7.79 8.50
N VAL A 133 0.72 -8.10 8.27
CA VAL A 133 -0.30 -7.08 7.97
C VAL A 133 -0.55 -6.06 9.09
N GLN A 134 -0.03 -6.30 10.29
CA GLN A 134 -0.12 -5.37 11.44
C GLN A 134 1.13 -4.47 11.56
N GLY A 135 2.14 -4.68 10.70
CA GLY A 135 3.37 -3.91 10.70
C GLY A 135 4.43 -4.42 11.69
N ASN A 136 4.31 -5.67 12.16
CA ASN A 136 5.37 -6.28 12.95
C ASN A 136 6.46 -6.86 12.04
N ILE A 137 7.71 -6.74 12.48
CA ILE A 137 8.93 -7.12 11.77
C ILE A 137 9.41 -8.47 12.29
N TYR A 138 9.47 -9.46 11.40
CA TYR A 138 9.96 -10.81 11.67
C TYR A 138 11.41 -10.86 11.20
N ALA A 139 12.34 -10.86 12.14
CA ALA A 139 13.76 -10.70 11.85
C ALA A 139 14.53 -12.00 12.12
N ALA A 140 15.30 -12.47 11.14
CA ALA A 140 16.25 -13.57 11.32
C ALA A 140 17.47 -13.07 12.10
N VAL A 141 17.41 -13.12 13.43
CA VAL A 141 18.49 -12.68 14.33
C VAL A 141 19.55 -13.77 14.42
N ARG A 142 20.81 -13.38 14.23
CA ARG A 142 21.96 -14.29 14.12
C ARG A 142 22.90 -14.25 15.31
N SER A 143 22.55 -13.55 16.39
CA SER A 143 23.33 -13.54 17.63
C SER A 143 23.59 -14.97 18.13
N THR A 144 24.85 -15.32 18.35
CA THR A 144 25.24 -16.68 18.78
C THR A 144 24.67 -17.06 20.14
N ASN A 145 24.30 -16.06 20.96
CA ASN A 145 23.73 -16.28 22.29
C ASN A 145 22.21 -16.49 22.24
N ARG A 146 21.53 -16.03 21.18
CA ARG A 146 20.06 -16.07 21.04
C ARG A 146 19.63 -15.92 19.58
N PHE A 147 19.98 -16.89 18.75
CA PHE A 147 19.57 -16.88 17.34
C PHE A 147 18.15 -17.44 17.16
N GLY A 148 17.40 -16.88 16.22
CA GLY A 148 16.03 -17.27 15.94
C GLY A 148 15.27 -16.20 15.16
N ILE A 149 13.96 -16.35 15.04
CA ILE A 149 13.10 -15.28 14.52
C ILE A 149 12.64 -14.43 15.70
N VAL A 150 13.06 -13.17 15.74
CA VAL A 150 12.57 -12.19 16.71
C VAL A 150 11.53 -11.31 16.04
N ILE A 151 10.38 -11.13 16.70
CA ILE A 151 9.29 -10.28 16.21
C ILE A 151 9.38 -8.94 16.91
N TYR A 152 9.55 -7.86 16.15
CA TYR A 152 9.58 -6.49 16.66
C TYR A 152 8.36 -5.70 16.20
N THR A 153 7.89 -4.74 17.00
CA THR A 153 6.99 -3.69 16.49
C THR A 153 7.73 -2.78 15.50
N ALA A 154 6.98 -1.95 14.77
CA ALA A 154 7.55 -0.87 13.95
C ALA A 154 8.48 0.11 14.72
N SER A 155 8.37 0.18 16.06
CA SER A 155 9.22 1.00 16.91
C SER A 155 10.44 0.25 17.48
N GLY A 156 10.59 -1.05 17.19
CA GLY A 156 11.68 -1.88 17.70
C GLY A 156 11.42 -2.58 19.04
N LEU A 157 10.18 -2.56 19.55
CA LEU A 157 9.84 -3.33 20.76
C LEU A 157 9.75 -4.82 20.41
N GLU A 158 10.50 -5.66 21.10
CA GLU A 158 10.38 -7.12 20.95
C GLU A 158 9.02 -7.61 21.49
N LEU A 159 8.27 -8.31 20.64
CA LEU A 159 6.97 -8.90 20.94
C LEU A 159 7.06 -10.40 21.25
N ALA A 160 7.93 -11.11 20.52
CA ALA A 160 8.06 -12.56 20.63
C ALA A 160 9.37 -13.05 20.02
N TYR A 161 9.69 -14.30 20.34
CA TYR A 161 10.87 -15.01 19.86
C TYR A 161 10.50 -16.45 19.49
N ILE A 162 10.92 -16.87 18.31
CA ILE A 162 10.74 -18.23 17.79
C ILE A 162 12.14 -18.85 17.67
N PRO A 163 12.50 -19.83 18.51
CA PRO A 163 13.79 -20.49 18.41
C PRO A 163 13.87 -21.29 17.12
N THR A 164 15.07 -21.33 16.53
CA THR A 164 15.40 -22.19 15.39
C THR A 164 16.43 -23.22 15.83
N GLU A 165 16.50 -24.38 15.17
CA GLU A 165 17.47 -25.42 15.51
C GLU A 165 18.92 -25.00 15.15
N THR A 166 19.05 -24.15 14.14
CA THR A 166 20.32 -23.61 13.63
C THR A 166 20.17 -22.12 13.31
N LEU A 167 21.28 -21.46 12.97
CA LEU A 167 21.29 -20.04 12.61
C LEU A 167 20.32 -19.77 11.44
N PRO A 168 19.31 -18.89 11.62
CA PRO A 168 18.43 -18.48 10.53
C PRO A 168 19.13 -17.46 9.65
N THR A 169 18.81 -17.48 8.36
CA THR A 169 19.35 -16.55 7.34
C THR A 169 18.28 -15.66 6.73
N ASN A 170 17.02 -16.11 6.69
CA ASN A 170 15.90 -15.33 6.16
C ASN A 170 14.56 -15.94 6.60
N CYS A 171 13.48 -15.18 6.46
CA CYS A 171 12.12 -15.66 6.61
C CYS A 171 11.15 -14.89 5.72
N CYS A 172 10.06 -15.53 5.30
CA CYS A 172 9.00 -14.89 4.53
C CYS A 172 7.66 -15.56 4.81
N PHE A 173 6.57 -14.83 4.70
CA PHE A 173 5.24 -15.44 4.74
C PHE A 173 4.91 -16.14 3.41
N GLY A 174 4.09 -17.18 3.46
CA GLY A 174 3.43 -17.72 2.27
C GLY A 174 2.40 -16.75 1.70
N THR A 175 1.76 -17.11 0.58
CA THR A 175 0.69 -16.33 -0.05
C THR A 175 -0.58 -17.17 -0.20
N GLY A 176 -1.73 -16.53 -0.46
CA GLY A 176 -3.00 -17.23 -0.67
C GLY A 176 -3.41 -18.06 0.56
N ALA A 177 -3.66 -19.35 0.35
CA ALA A 177 -4.06 -20.27 1.43
C ALA A 177 -2.99 -20.43 2.54
N GLU A 178 -1.74 -20.05 2.26
CA GLU A 178 -0.63 -20.08 3.22
C GLU A 178 -0.21 -18.67 3.66
N ALA A 179 -1.07 -17.67 3.50
CA ALA A 179 -0.76 -16.28 3.88
C ALA A 179 -0.34 -16.12 5.35
N ASN A 180 -0.76 -17.02 6.23
CA ASN A 180 -0.41 -17.06 7.64
C ASN A 180 0.67 -18.10 7.98
N VAL A 181 1.40 -18.63 7.00
CA VAL A 181 2.52 -19.55 7.24
C VAL A 181 3.82 -18.76 7.10
N LEU A 182 4.63 -18.72 8.16
CA LEU A 182 5.98 -18.17 8.11
C LEU A 182 6.95 -19.28 7.71
N TYR A 183 7.61 -19.10 6.57
CA TYR A 183 8.72 -19.91 6.11
C TYR A 183 10.04 -19.33 6.63
N VAL A 184 10.95 -20.20 7.06
CA VAL A 184 12.25 -19.81 7.63
C VAL A 184 13.35 -20.65 6.99
N THR A 185 14.36 -19.98 6.41
CA THR A 185 15.60 -20.64 6.04
C THR A 185 16.55 -20.58 7.22
N ALA A 186 16.97 -21.73 7.71
CA ALA A 186 18.00 -21.87 8.74
C ALA A 186 18.96 -22.99 8.35
N GLY A 187 20.19 -22.96 8.86
CA GLY A 187 21.22 -23.95 8.52
C GLY A 187 20.67 -25.39 8.43
N GLY A 188 20.85 -26.02 7.28
CA GLY A 188 20.41 -27.40 7.04
C GLY A 188 18.98 -27.60 6.54
N GLY A 189 18.14 -26.56 6.41
CA GLY A 189 16.78 -26.77 5.87
C GLY A 189 15.89 -25.54 5.67
N LEU A 190 14.70 -25.82 5.13
CA LEU A 190 13.56 -24.89 5.05
C LEU A 190 12.51 -25.35 6.06
N TYR A 191 12.17 -24.47 6.99
CA TYR A 191 11.22 -24.70 8.06
C TYR A 191 9.96 -23.86 7.82
N ARG A 192 8.86 -24.24 8.47
CA ARG A 192 7.64 -23.43 8.46
C ARG A 192 6.90 -23.52 9.79
N ILE A 193 6.23 -22.43 10.14
CA ILE A 193 5.37 -22.35 11.33
C ILE A 193 4.09 -21.59 10.97
N MET A 194 2.95 -22.09 11.46
CA MET A 194 1.68 -21.40 11.29
C MET A 194 1.58 -20.25 12.30
N MET A 195 1.18 -19.09 11.80
CA MET A 195 1.02 -17.86 12.55
C MET A 195 -0.46 -17.51 12.69
N ASN A 196 -0.78 -16.70 13.71
CA ASN A 196 -2.13 -16.17 13.94
C ASN A 196 -2.44 -14.92 13.10
N VAL A 197 -1.49 -14.48 12.27
CA VAL A 197 -1.57 -13.28 11.44
C VAL A 197 -1.02 -13.59 10.05
N ALA A 198 -1.57 -12.93 9.05
CA ALA A 198 -1.09 -13.04 7.67
C ALA A 198 0.14 -12.14 7.44
N GLY A 199 1.02 -12.57 6.54
CA GLY A 199 2.11 -11.77 6.03
C GLY A 199 1.66 -10.61 5.16
N PHE A 200 2.40 -9.51 5.21
CA PHE A 200 2.30 -8.44 4.23
C PHE A 200 3.20 -8.75 3.03
N HIS A 201 2.65 -8.61 1.83
CA HIS A 201 3.34 -8.90 0.58
C HIS A 201 3.33 -7.67 -0.34
N PRO A 202 4.39 -6.85 -0.32
CA PRO A 202 4.48 -5.63 -1.12
C PRO A 202 4.27 -5.87 -2.63
N ALA A 203 4.80 -6.98 -3.16
CA ALA A 203 4.75 -7.34 -4.57
C ALA A 203 3.42 -7.97 -5.04
N THR A 204 2.56 -8.38 -4.10
CA THR A 204 1.18 -8.85 -4.38
C THR A 204 0.13 -7.88 -3.88
N ALA A 205 0.52 -6.81 -3.17
CA ALA A 205 -0.30 -5.61 -3.11
C ALA A 205 -0.51 -5.16 -4.57
N PRO A 206 -1.75 -4.84 -5.00
CA PRO A 206 -2.05 -4.58 -6.39
C PRO A 206 -1.10 -3.55 -7.01
N LEU A 207 -0.11 -4.05 -7.75
CA LEU A 207 0.80 -3.30 -8.57
C LEU A 207 0.06 -2.91 -9.84
N THR A 208 -0.59 -1.75 -9.83
CA THR A 208 -1.02 -1.16 -11.08
C THR A 208 0.13 -0.32 -11.62
N LYS A 209 0.92 -0.93 -12.51
CA LYS A 209 1.57 -0.17 -13.59
C LYS A 209 0.53 0.82 -14.10
N GLY A 210 0.89 2.11 -14.18
CA GLY A 210 -0.03 3.18 -14.58
C GLY A 210 -1.07 2.71 -15.60
N GLY A 211 -2.33 2.69 -15.17
CA GLY A 211 -3.42 2.06 -15.89
C GLY A 211 -4.64 1.87 -15.00
N TRP A 212 -5.81 1.72 -15.61
CA TRP A 212 -7.06 1.47 -14.90
C TRP A 212 -7.14 0.01 -14.46
N VAL A 213 -7.55 -0.22 -13.21
CA VAL A 213 -7.97 -1.54 -12.72
C VAL A 213 -9.45 -1.52 -12.44
N ALA A 214 -10.12 -2.58 -12.90
CA ALA A 214 -11.52 -2.79 -12.62
C ALA A 214 -11.71 -3.14 -11.13
N LEU A 215 -12.49 -2.33 -10.42
CA LEU A 215 -12.93 -2.63 -9.05
C LEU A 215 -14.13 -3.57 -9.03
N PHE A 216 -14.79 -3.75 -10.15
CA PHE A 216 -15.93 -4.62 -10.36
C PHE A 216 -15.68 -5.43 -11.64
N ASP A 217 -15.81 -6.75 -11.55
CA ASP A 217 -15.52 -7.69 -12.63
C ASP A 217 -16.64 -7.75 -13.69
N GLY A 218 -17.81 -7.16 -13.42
CA GLY A 218 -18.99 -7.23 -14.28
C GLY A 218 -19.85 -8.49 -14.07
N GLU A 219 -19.38 -9.44 -13.27
CA GLU A 219 -19.96 -10.78 -13.15
C GLU A 219 -20.43 -11.10 -11.72
N SER A 220 -19.80 -10.51 -10.71
CA SER A 220 -20.06 -10.82 -9.31
C SER A 220 -19.84 -9.63 -8.38
N ALA A 221 -20.43 -9.68 -7.18
CA ALA A 221 -20.16 -8.71 -6.12
C ALA A 221 -18.84 -9.00 -5.36
N ASN A 222 -17.97 -9.87 -5.89
CA ASN A 222 -16.71 -10.20 -5.23
C ASN A 222 -15.83 -8.96 -5.10
N GLY A 223 -15.13 -8.85 -3.96
CA GLY A 223 -14.32 -7.68 -3.65
C GLY A 223 -15.11 -6.50 -3.08
N TRP A 224 -16.42 -6.65 -2.83
CA TRP A 224 -17.29 -5.62 -2.25
C TRP A 224 -18.00 -6.15 -1.00
N THR A 225 -17.81 -5.44 0.11
CA THR A 225 -18.35 -5.83 1.41
C THR A 225 -19.32 -4.77 1.94
N PRO A 226 -20.63 -5.10 2.14
CA PRO A 226 -21.56 -4.22 2.84
C PRO A 226 -21.18 -4.02 4.30
N ARG A 227 -21.25 -2.78 4.78
CA ARG A 227 -21.13 -2.38 6.18
C ARG A 227 -22.52 -2.00 6.69
N GLY A 228 -23.15 -2.95 7.37
CA GLY A 228 -24.55 -2.89 7.77
C GLY A 228 -25.46 -3.65 6.82
N ARG A 229 -26.77 -3.49 7.00
CA ARG A 229 -27.79 -4.23 6.23
C ARG A 229 -27.90 -3.70 4.80
N ALA A 230 -27.50 -4.52 3.84
CA ALA A 230 -27.92 -4.40 2.44
C ALA A 230 -28.99 -5.45 2.16
N ASP A 231 -30.12 -5.04 1.59
CA ASP A 231 -31.19 -5.98 1.20
C ASP A 231 -30.76 -6.83 -0.01
N ARG A 232 -29.97 -6.24 -0.92
CA ARG A 232 -29.38 -6.95 -2.07
C ARG A 232 -28.11 -6.25 -2.57
N LEU A 233 -27.10 -7.04 -2.91
CA LEU A 233 -25.90 -6.60 -3.63
C LEU A 233 -25.56 -7.69 -4.66
N GLU A 234 -25.74 -7.40 -5.94
CA GLU A 234 -25.59 -8.42 -6.99
C GLU A 234 -25.12 -7.80 -8.31
N ALA A 235 -24.43 -8.60 -9.11
CA ALA A 235 -24.07 -8.24 -10.47
C ALA A 235 -25.20 -8.63 -11.43
N VAL A 236 -25.71 -7.69 -12.20
CA VAL A 236 -26.78 -7.89 -13.18
C VAL A 236 -26.35 -7.26 -14.49
N ASN A 237 -26.17 -8.07 -15.54
CA ASN A 237 -25.81 -7.59 -16.89
C ASN A 237 -24.60 -6.63 -16.95
N GLY A 238 -23.56 -6.88 -16.14
CA GLY A 238 -22.39 -5.99 -16.09
C GLY A 238 -22.57 -4.75 -15.21
N GLU A 239 -23.62 -4.71 -14.38
CA GLU A 239 -23.91 -3.60 -13.46
C GLU A 239 -23.92 -4.12 -12.01
N LEU A 240 -23.34 -3.39 -11.07
CA LEU A 240 -23.43 -3.72 -9.65
C LEU A 240 -24.66 -3.06 -9.03
N HIS A 241 -25.68 -3.86 -8.75
CA HIS A 241 -26.96 -3.40 -8.21
C HIS A 241 -26.94 -3.46 -6.68
N LEU A 242 -27.08 -2.31 -6.04
CA LEU A 242 -27.29 -2.18 -4.60
C LEU A 242 -28.74 -1.80 -4.32
N PHE A 243 -29.44 -2.65 -3.58
CA PHE A 243 -30.75 -2.34 -3.03
C PHE A 243 -30.68 -2.35 -1.50
N SER A 244 -31.18 -1.30 -0.87
CA SER A 244 -31.25 -1.19 0.57
C SER A 244 -32.38 -0.26 1.02
N THR A 245 -33.11 -0.67 2.05
CA THR A 245 -34.10 0.17 2.76
C THR A 245 -33.49 0.92 3.94
N ALA A 246 -32.18 0.73 4.20
CA ALA A 246 -31.42 1.43 5.22
C ALA A 246 -30.15 2.04 4.63
N ASN A 247 -29.57 3.03 5.31
CA ASN A 247 -28.27 3.54 4.92
C ASN A 247 -27.21 2.43 5.05
N VAL A 248 -26.46 2.20 3.98
CA VAL A 248 -25.42 1.17 3.94
C VAL A 248 -24.24 1.70 3.14
N TRP A 249 -23.03 1.32 3.56
CA TRP A 249 -21.81 1.57 2.79
C TRP A 249 -21.30 0.24 2.26
N VAL A 250 -21.10 0.14 0.95
CA VAL A 250 -20.44 -1.02 0.36
C VAL A 250 -19.01 -0.62 0.04
N VAL A 251 -18.04 -1.28 0.67
CA VAL A 251 -16.62 -0.94 0.56
C VAL A 251 -15.89 -1.97 -0.29
N SER A 252 -14.93 -1.51 -1.09
CA SER A 252 -14.03 -2.42 -1.80
C SER A 252 -13.00 -3.00 -0.83
N ASP A 253 -12.57 -4.23 -1.08
CA ASP A 253 -11.42 -4.85 -0.41
C ASP A 253 -10.10 -4.13 -0.74
N MET A 254 -10.09 -3.34 -1.82
CA MET A 254 -8.92 -2.57 -2.24
C MET A 254 -8.78 -1.28 -1.42
N GLN A 255 -7.61 -1.12 -0.79
CA GLN A 255 -7.22 0.12 -0.11
C GLN A 255 -6.32 0.96 -1.00
N MET A 256 -6.54 2.27 -1.00
CA MET A 256 -5.83 3.21 -1.87
C MET A 256 -5.53 4.52 -1.13
N ALA A 257 -4.30 5.01 -1.26
CA ALA A 257 -3.90 6.33 -0.77
C ALA A 257 -4.04 7.38 -1.88
N ASP A 258 -3.19 7.29 -2.90
CA ASP A 258 -3.23 8.10 -4.11
C ASP A 258 -3.82 7.30 -5.25
N PHE A 259 -4.88 7.82 -5.86
CA PHE A 259 -5.61 7.09 -6.89
C PHE A 259 -6.40 8.01 -7.81
N GLU A 260 -6.82 7.41 -8.90
CA GLU A 260 -7.86 7.92 -9.77
C GLU A 260 -8.88 6.81 -10.00
N VAL A 261 -10.16 7.11 -9.80
CA VAL A 261 -11.26 6.17 -9.96
C VAL A 261 -12.32 6.76 -10.88
N GLU A 262 -12.86 5.93 -11.77
CA GLU A 262 -14.00 6.23 -12.61
C GLU A 262 -15.11 5.22 -12.35
N ALA A 263 -16.34 5.70 -12.32
CA ALA A 263 -17.54 4.87 -12.22
C ALA A 263 -18.66 5.48 -13.05
N GLU A 264 -19.44 4.63 -13.72
CA GLU A 264 -20.73 5.05 -14.26
C GLU A 264 -21.82 4.74 -13.26
N VAL A 265 -22.71 5.71 -13.01
CA VAL A 265 -23.77 5.59 -12.02
C VAL A 265 -25.10 5.98 -12.65
N LYS A 266 -26.14 5.20 -12.34
CA LYS A 266 -27.53 5.47 -12.72
C LYS A 266 -28.39 5.36 -11.47
N LEU A 267 -29.28 6.33 -11.27
CA LEU A 267 -30.22 6.30 -10.15
C LEU A 267 -31.39 5.35 -10.46
N PRO A 268 -32.05 4.80 -9.43
CA PRO A 268 -33.32 4.11 -9.64
C PRO A 268 -34.37 5.05 -10.24
N GLU A 269 -35.39 4.45 -10.87
CA GLU A 269 -36.52 5.19 -11.43
C GLU A 269 -37.14 6.12 -10.39
N GLN A 270 -37.53 7.31 -10.84
CA GLN A 270 -38.17 8.29 -9.98
C GLN A 270 -39.52 7.80 -9.50
N SER A 271 -39.68 7.76 -8.18
CA SER A 271 -40.99 7.48 -7.62
C SER A 271 -41.95 8.61 -7.99
N ALA A 272 -43.25 8.31 -8.09
CA ALA A 272 -44.27 9.34 -8.31
C ALA A 272 -44.37 10.38 -7.17
N SER A 273 -43.66 10.15 -6.05
CA SER A 273 -43.60 11.10 -4.95
C SER A 273 -42.82 12.35 -5.36
N LYS A 274 -43.39 13.52 -5.06
CA LYS A 274 -42.70 14.81 -5.22
C LYS A 274 -41.52 14.98 -4.25
N ASP A 275 -41.43 14.13 -3.24
CA ASP A 275 -40.39 14.12 -2.21
C ASP A 275 -39.34 13.01 -2.43
N ASP A 276 -39.21 12.49 -3.67
CA ASP A 276 -38.15 11.52 -4.01
C ASP A 276 -36.76 12.18 -3.93
N HIS A 277 -36.13 12.02 -2.77
CA HIS A 277 -34.80 12.52 -2.44
C HIS A 277 -33.77 11.39 -2.41
N PHE A 278 -33.62 10.67 -3.51
CA PHE A 278 -32.54 9.69 -3.63
C PHE A 278 -31.16 10.36 -3.43
N ASN A 279 -30.39 9.85 -2.48
CA ASN A 279 -29.05 10.30 -2.14
C ASN A 279 -28.10 9.10 -2.00
N SER A 280 -26.89 9.27 -2.48
CA SER A 280 -25.80 8.29 -2.50
C SER A 280 -24.46 9.03 -2.57
N GLY A 281 -23.39 8.30 -2.83
CA GLY A 281 -22.10 8.90 -3.11
C GLY A 281 -21.00 7.87 -3.33
N LEU A 282 -19.94 8.30 -4.01
CA LEU A 282 -18.70 7.52 -4.11
C LEU A 282 -17.85 7.86 -2.89
N GLY A 283 -17.84 6.98 -1.89
CA GLY A 283 -16.99 7.08 -0.72
C GLY A 283 -15.53 6.75 -1.02
N PHE A 284 -14.58 7.51 -0.47
CA PHE A 284 -13.15 7.28 -0.69
C PHE A 284 -12.30 7.70 0.52
N ARG A 285 -11.11 7.08 0.61
CA ARG A 285 -10.23 7.12 1.80
C ARG A 285 -11.03 6.86 3.08
N LEU A 286 -11.88 5.84 3.01
CA LEU A 286 -12.74 5.43 4.11
C LEU A 286 -11.94 4.68 5.16
N PHE A 287 -12.18 4.97 6.43
CA PHE A 287 -11.52 4.32 7.56
C PHE A 287 -12.50 4.13 8.74
N GLY A 288 -12.06 3.33 9.72
CA GLY A 288 -12.85 2.94 10.88
C GLY A 288 -13.55 1.58 10.69
N GLU A 289 -13.93 0.97 11.80
CA GLU A 289 -14.46 -0.40 11.87
C GLU A 289 -15.99 -0.46 12.06
N THR A 290 -16.62 0.69 12.28
CA THR A 290 -18.08 0.79 12.44
C THR A 290 -18.82 0.69 11.11
N GLU A 291 -20.12 0.38 11.16
CA GLU A 291 -20.99 0.33 9.98
C GLU A 291 -20.92 1.63 9.15
N LYS A 292 -20.98 2.78 9.82
CA LYS A 292 -20.72 4.08 9.21
C LYS A 292 -19.21 4.37 9.22
N PRO A 293 -18.53 4.43 8.05
CA PRO A 293 -17.12 4.79 7.99
C PRO A 293 -16.91 6.28 8.25
N LYS A 294 -15.65 6.67 8.47
CA LYS A 294 -15.18 8.04 8.34
C LYS A 294 -14.41 8.20 7.03
N GLY A 295 -14.40 9.37 6.43
CA GLY A 295 -13.67 9.62 5.18
C GLY A 295 -14.34 10.68 4.33
N TYR A 296 -14.18 10.58 3.01
CA TYR A 296 -14.74 11.54 2.06
C TYR A 296 -15.76 10.89 1.14
N GLN A 297 -16.64 11.71 0.57
CA GLN A 297 -17.69 11.28 -0.34
C GLN A 297 -17.78 12.28 -1.49
N CYS A 298 -17.71 11.78 -2.74
CA CYS A 298 -18.17 12.51 -3.91
C CYS A 298 -19.69 12.35 -3.99
N GLU A 299 -20.43 13.44 -3.84
CA GLU A 299 -21.88 13.40 -3.69
C GLU A 299 -22.59 12.95 -4.98
N ILE A 300 -23.59 12.09 -4.83
CA ILE A 300 -24.51 11.67 -5.89
C ILE A 300 -25.93 11.78 -5.36
N GLU A 301 -26.75 12.64 -5.96
CA GLU A 301 -28.14 12.86 -5.56
C GLU A 301 -28.97 13.24 -6.78
N ARG A 302 -30.29 13.14 -6.68
CA ARG A 302 -31.16 13.71 -7.74
C ARG A 302 -30.78 15.16 -8.02
N GLU A 303 -30.79 15.53 -9.30
CA GLU A 303 -30.29 16.81 -9.79
C GLU A 303 -30.90 18.01 -9.05
N SER A 304 -32.16 17.90 -8.63
CA SER A 304 -32.89 18.94 -7.88
C SER A 304 -32.19 19.39 -6.59
N ALA A 305 -31.41 18.52 -5.95
CA ALA A 305 -30.64 18.86 -4.75
C ALA A 305 -29.31 19.57 -5.09
N GLY A 306 -28.73 19.27 -6.25
CA GLY A 306 -27.76 20.09 -6.96
C GLY A 306 -26.39 20.26 -6.29
N LYS A 307 -25.97 19.29 -5.47
CA LYS A 307 -24.61 19.18 -4.94
C LYS A 307 -23.81 18.03 -5.55
N ASN A 308 -24.34 17.42 -6.62
CA ASN A 308 -23.67 16.39 -7.40
C ASN A 308 -22.21 16.75 -7.70
N GLY A 309 -21.29 15.85 -7.34
CA GLY A 309 -19.85 16.01 -7.51
C GLY A 309 -19.17 16.84 -6.43
N GLY A 310 -19.91 17.33 -5.43
CA GLY A 310 -19.36 17.97 -4.25
C GLY A 310 -18.60 16.96 -3.37
N VAL A 311 -17.80 17.45 -2.43
CA VAL A 311 -17.05 16.63 -1.48
C VAL A 311 -17.60 16.83 -0.07
N TYR A 312 -18.18 15.75 0.49
CA TYR A 312 -18.67 15.69 1.87
C TYR A 312 -17.71 14.86 2.75
N GLY A 313 -17.43 15.34 3.96
CA GLY A 313 -16.60 14.67 4.96
C GLY A 313 -17.45 13.80 5.88
N ILE A 314 -17.54 12.51 5.59
CA ILE A 314 -18.27 11.53 6.39
C ILE A 314 -17.60 11.43 7.77
N GLY A 315 -18.28 11.90 8.81
CA GLY A 315 -17.72 11.93 10.17
C GLY A 315 -16.52 12.88 10.33
N LEU A 316 -16.30 13.79 9.37
CA LEU A 316 -15.19 14.77 9.36
C LEU A 316 -15.68 16.22 9.41
N GLY A 317 -16.89 16.46 9.91
CA GLY A 317 -17.43 17.82 10.07
C GLY A 317 -18.26 18.35 8.89
N GLY A 318 -18.61 17.49 7.92
CA GLY A 318 -19.60 17.79 6.90
C GLY A 318 -19.01 18.29 5.58
N TRP A 319 -19.69 19.24 4.93
CA TRP A 319 -19.34 19.68 3.57
C TRP A 319 -17.97 20.38 3.48
N LEU A 320 -17.06 19.79 2.71
CA LEU A 320 -15.80 20.42 2.32
C LEU A 320 -16.03 21.34 1.11
N PHE A 321 -16.81 20.86 0.14
CA PHE A 321 -17.32 21.64 -0.99
C PHE A 321 -18.66 21.09 -1.48
N PRO A 322 -19.69 21.92 -1.72
CA PRO A 322 -19.72 23.35 -1.48
C PRO A 322 -19.86 23.68 0.01
N LYS A 323 -19.14 24.70 0.50
CA LYS A 323 -19.21 25.19 1.88
C LYS A 323 -20.12 26.41 1.99
N GLY A 324 -21.27 26.21 2.62
CA GLY A 324 -22.28 27.26 2.87
C GLY A 324 -23.15 27.58 1.64
N ALA A 325 -24.15 28.45 1.87
CA ALA A 325 -25.20 28.73 0.90
C ALA A 325 -24.66 29.33 -0.41
N LYS A 326 -23.71 30.27 -0.34
CA LYS A 326 -23.16 30.94 -1.52
C LYS A 326 -22.50 29.96 -2.49
N GLN A 327 -21.63 29.08 -1.99
CA GLN A 327 -20.99 28.06 -2.83
C GLN A 327 -22.01 27.05 -3.34
N THR A 328 -23.01 26.69 -2.52
CA THR A 328 -24.07 25.77 -2.92
C THR A 328 -24.87 26.32 -4.09
N THR A 329 -25.31 27.58 -4.03
CA THR A 329 -26.04 28.22 -5.12
C THR A 329 -25.19 28.33 -6.39
N ALA A 330 -23.95 28.79 -6.27
CA ALA A 330 -23.05 28.91 -7.43
C ALA A 330 -22.77 27.56 -8.09
N MET A 331 -22.61 26.50 -7.29
CA MET A 331 -22.42 25.14 -7.79
C MET A 331 -23.67 24.63 -8.51
N ARG A 332 -24.86 24.83 -7.92
CA ARG A 332 -26.15 24.46 -8.53
C ARG A 332 -26.34 25.11 -9.90
N GLU A 333 -26.05 26.41 -10.00
CA GLU A 333 -26.14 27.15 -11.26
C GLU A 333 -25.13 26.64 -12.29
N LYS A 334 -23.86 26.49 -11.88
CA LYS A 334 -22.78 26.04 -12.75
C LYS A 334 -23.01 24.62 -13.29
N ASN A 335 -23.56 23.74 -12.46
CA ASN A 335 -23.73 22.31 -12.75
C ASN A 335 -25.15 21.94 -13.22
N ARG A 336 -26.02 22.92 -13.47
CA ARG A 336 -27.35 22.65 -14.03
C ARG A 336 -27.24 21.84 -15.33
N GLY A 337 -28.02 20.76 -15.41
CA GLY A 337 -28.05 19.81 -16.52
C GLY A 337 -26.82 18.91 -16.62
N LEU A 338 -25.86 19.00 -15.68
CA LEU A 338 -24.64 18.21 -15.73
C LEU A 338 -24.88 16.75 -15.34
N PHE A 339 -25.70 16.53 -14.32
CA PHE A 339 -26.17 15.21 -13.91
C PHE A 339 -27.53 14.93 -14.54
N ARG A 340 -27.75 13.70 -15.00
CA ARG A 340 -28.97 13.28 -15.70
C ARG A 340 -29.65 12.17 -14.93
N ASP A 341 -30.71 12.49 -14.19
CA ASP A 341 -31.39 11.58 -13.25
C ASP A 341 -31.77 10.21 -13.84
N ASP A 342 -32.17 10.17 -15.11
CA ASP A 342 -32.68 8.98 -15.78
C ASP A 342 -31.64 8.27 -16.69
N LYS A 343 -30.40 8.79 -16.73
CA LYS A 343 -29.32 8.28 -17.60
C LYS A 343 -28.13 7.80 -16.78
N TRP A 344 -27.24 7.08 -17.45
CA TRP A 344 -25.89 6.83 -16.95
C TRP A 344 -25.10 8.14 -16.89
N ASN A 345 -24.38 8.34 -15.79
CA ASN A 345 -23.51 9.47 -15.56
C ASN A 345 -22.12 8.98 -15.20
N LYS A 346 -21.10 9.49 -15.88
CA LYS A 346 -19.72 9.14 -15.62
C LYS A 346 -19.16 10.04 -14.52
N PHE A 347 -18.77 9.45 -13.40
CA PHE A 347 -18.07 10.11 -12.31
C PHE A 347 -16.59 9.78 -12.38
N ARG A 348 -15.75 10.75 -11.99
CA ARG A 348 -14.32 10.57 -11.76
C ARG A 348 -13.93 11.23 -10.45
N VAL A 349 -13.10 10.57 -9.66
CA VAL A 349 -12.46 11.14 -8.47
C VAL A 349 -10.97 10.92 -8.58
N ARG A 350 -10.19 11.98 -8.39
CA ARG A 350 -8.72 11.93 -8.34
C ARG A 350 -8.27 12.47 -7.00
N ALA A 351 -7.62 11.64 -6.20
CA ALA A 351 -7.08 12.00 -4.91
C ALA A 351 -5.57 11.72 -4.92
N VAL A 352 -4.75 12.78 -4.89
CA VAL A 352 -3.29 12.69 -4.95
C VAL A 352 -2.71 13.62 -3.89
N GLY A 353 -1.97 13.05 -2.93
CA GLY A 353 -1.60 13.74 -1.70
C GLY A 353 -2.85 14.27 -0.99
N THR A 354 -2.87 15.55 -0.65
CA THR A 354 -4.02 16.20 -0.01
C THR A 354 -5.06 16.75 -0.99
N ARG A 355 -4.77 16.76 -2.30
CA ARG A 355 -5.64 17.38 -3.31
C ARG A 355 -6.74 16.43 -3.75
N ILE A 356 -7.97 16.94 -3.82
CA ILE A 356 -9.15 16.16 -4.25
C ILE A 356 -9.81 16.86 -5.43
N GLN A 357 -9.99 16.12 -6.52
CA GLN A 357 -10.70 16.61 -7.70
C GLN A 357 -11.83 15.65 -8.08
N THR A 358 -12.96 16.21 -8.52
CA THR A 358 -14.14 15.43 -8.94
C THR A 358 -14.68 15.91 -10.28
N TRP A 359 -15.16 14.97 -11.10
CA TRP A 359 -15.79 15.28 -12.38
C TRP A 359 -17.10 14.53 -12.53
N ILE A 360 -18.01 15.14 -13.30
CA ILE A 360 -19.24 14.51 -13.79
C ILE A 360 -19.29 14.71 -15.30
N ASN A 361 -19.51 13.64 -16.05
CA ASN A 361 -19.64 13.65 -17.51
C ASN A 361 -18.49 14.44 -18.19
N GLY A 362 -17.26 14.27 -17.69
CA GLY A 362 -16.05 14.94 -18.18
C GLY A 362 -15.81 16.36 -17.69
N ARG A 363 -16.75 16.98 -16.96
CA ARG A 363 -16.62 18.35 -16.46
C ARG A 363 -16.14 18.38 -15.00
N LEU A 364 -15.10 19.16 -14.73
CA LEU A 364 -14.57 19.37 -13.38
C LEU A 364 -15.61 20.09 -12.50
N VAL A 365 -15.90 19.51 -11.35
CA VAL A 365 -16.88 20.01 -10.38
C VAL A 365 -16.20 20.60 -9.15
N SER A 366 -15.39 19.80 -8.45
CA SER A 366 -14.66 20.21 -7.25
C SER A 366 -13.15 20.09 -7.46
N ASP A 367 -12.39 21.01 -6.88
CA ASP A 367 -10.93 21.00 -6.81
C ASP A 367 -10.55 21.64 -5.46
N LEU A 368 -10.11 20.79 -4.52
CA LEU A 368 -9.87 21.12 -3.11
C LEU A 368 -8.43 20.86 -2.70
#